data_AF-G5E0E1-F1
#
_entry.id   AF-G5E0E1-F1
#
_cell.length_a   1.000
_cell.length_b   1.000
_cell.length_c   1.000
_cell.angle_alpha   90.00
_cell.angle_beta   90.00
_cell.angle_gamma   90.00
#
_symmetry.space_group_name_H-M   'P 1'
#
loop_
_entity.id
_entity.type
_entity.pdbx_description
1 polymer ?
#
loop_
_entity_poly.entity_id
_entity_poly.type
_entity_poly.pdbx_seq_one_letter_code
_entity_poly.pdbx_strand_id
1 'polypeptide(L)'
;AMAENAGLENHRIKSFKNKGRDVETMRRHRNEVTVELRKNKRDEHLKKKNVPQEESLEDSDVDGDFKSQNVTLEAILQNATSDNPAIQLSAVQAARKLLSSDRNP
;
A
#
# COMPACT_ATOMS: atom_id res chain seq x y z
N ALA A 1 -36.86 -11.73 -15.69
CA ALA A 1 -37.92 -11.00 -14.98
C ALA A 1 -38.32 -11.64 -13.63
N MET A 2 -38.67 -12.94 -13.54
CA MET A 2 -39.12 -13.54 -12.27
C MET A 2 -38.01 -13.80 -11.23
N ALA A 3 -36.78 -14.13 -11.64
CA ALA A 3 -35.69 -14.44 -10.71
C ALA A 3 -35.16 -13.22 -9.94
N GLU A 4 -35.13 -12.04 -10.58
CA GLU A 4 -34.68 -10.79 -9.93
C GLU A 4 -35.64 -10.32 -8.83
N ASN A 5 -36.95 -10.55 -8.99
CA ASN A 5 -37.96 -10.14 -8.02
C ASN A 5 -37.86 -10.93 -6.69
N ALA A 6 -37.58 -12.24 -6.77
CA ALA A 6 -37.39 -13.08 -5.59
C ALA A 6 -36.14 -12.70 -4.78
N GLY A 7 -35.07 -12.25 -5.44
CA GLY A 7 -33.88 -11.71 -4.76
C GLY A 7 -34.18 -10.43 -3.97
N LEU A 8 -34.97 -9.54 -4.56
CA LEU A 8 -35.38 -8.27 -3.95
C LEU A 8 -36.37 -8.46 -2.78
N GLU A 9 -37.32 -9.39 -2.89
CA GLU A 9 -38.25 -9.75 -1.81
C GLU A 9 -37.50 -10.30 -0.59
N ASN A 10 -36.53 -11.19 -0.81
CA ASN A 10 -35.67 -11.72 0.25
C ASN A 10 -34.81 -10.64 0.90
N HIS A 11 -34.32 -9.67 0.11
CA HIS A 11 -33.57 -8.54 0.65
C HIS A 11 -34.46 -7.64 1.53
N ARG A 12 -35.67 -7.31 1.07
CA ARG A 12 -36.64 -6.49 1.82
C ARG A 12 -37.00 -7.15 3.16
N ILE A 13 -37.22 -8.47 3.17
CA ILE A 13 -37.52 -9.24 4.38
C ILE A 13 -36.33 -9.26 5.34
N LYS A 14 -35.10 -9.47 4.85
CA LYS A 14 -33.89 -9.48 5.68
C LYS A 14 -33.60 -8.12 6.31
N SER A 15 -33.93 -7.02 5.61
CA SER A 15 -33.77 -5.66 6.11
C SER A 15 -34.84 -5.22 7.12
N PHE A 16 -35.94 -5.99 7.27
CA PHE A 16 -36.97 -5.67 8.24
C PHE A 16 -36.56 -6.07 9.66
N LYS A 17 -36.46 -5.08 10.55
CA LYS A 17 -36.09 -5.25 11.97
C LYS A 17 -34.76 -6.02 12.09
N ASN A 18 -34.78 -7.18 12.76
CA ASN A 18 -33.62 -8.02 13.00
C ASN A 18 -33.67 -9.33 12.19
N LYS A 19 -34.56 -9.44 11.19
CA LYS A 19 -34.79 -10.71 10.49
C LYS A 19 -33.58 -11.19 9.70
N GLY A 20 -32.75 -10.26 9.21
CA GLY A 20 -31.46 -10.55 8.56
C GLY A 20 -30.27 -10.68 9.51
N ARG A 21 -30.44 -10.51 10.83
CA ARG A 21 -29.38 -10.74 11.82
C ARG A 21 -29.35 -12.20 12.27
N ASP A 22 -29.30 -13.11 11.31
CA ASP A 22 -29.18 -14.54 11.57
C ASP A 22 -27.72 -14.93 11.89
N VAL A 23 -27.54 -16.17 12.36
CA VAL A 23 -26.24 -16.69 12.77
C VAL A 23 -25.22 -16.62 11.63
N GLU A 24 -25.64 -16.90 10.40
CA GLU A 24 -24.76 -16.88 9.23
C GLU A 24 -24.34 -15.44 8.87
N THR A 25 -25.26 -14.48 8.88
CA THR A 25 -24.93 -13.07 8.65
C THR A 25 -24.00 -12.53 9.73
N MET A 26 -24.23 -12.88 11.01
CA MET A 26 -23.35 -12.49 12.11
C MET A 26 -21.95 -13.12 11.98
N ARG A 27 -21.86 -14.37 11.52
CA ARG A 27 -20.59 -15.05 11.24
C ARG A 27 -19.83 -14.36 10.11
N ARG A 28 -20.53 -14.07 9.01
CA ARG A 28 -19.96 -13.33 7.87
C ARG A 28 -19.44 -11.96 8.30
N HIS A 29 -20.23 -11.20 9.06
CA HIS A 29 -19.81 -9.89 9.55
C HIS A 29 -18.56 -9.96 10.44
N ARG A 30 -18.48 -10.93 11.36
CA ARG A 30 -17.27 -11.16 12.17
C ARG A 30 -16.03 -11.45 11.32
N ASN A 31 -16.20 -12.23 10.26
CA ASN A 31 -15.11 -12.54 9.33
C ASN A 31 -14.65 -11.29 8.58
N GLU A 32 -15.60 -10.50 8.03
CA GLU A 32 -15.32 -9.24 7.34
C GLU A 32 -14.54 -8.27 8.24
N VAL A 33 -15.04 -8.04 9.47
CA VAL A 33 -14.38 -7.18 10.47
C VAL A 33 -12.98 -7.68 10.83
N THR A 34 -12.80 -9.00 10.97
CA THR A 34 -11.48 -9.58 11.28
C THR A 34 -10.49 -9.37 10.13
N VAL A 35 -10.95 -9.52 8.88
CA VAL A 35 -10.12 -9.29 7.69
C VAL A 35 -9.73 -7.81 7.60
N GLU A 36 -10.68 -6.91 7.81
CA GLU A 36 -10.42 -5.47 7.81
C GLU A 36 -9.42 -5.06 8.91
N LEU A 37 -9.61 -5.54 10.14
CA LEU A 37 -8.66 -5.30 11.23
C LEU A 37 -7.25 -5.82 10.92
N ARG A 38 -7.14 -6.99 10.27
CA ARG A 38 -5.84 -7.54 9.87
C ARG A 38 -5.20 -6.74 8.74
N LYS A 39 -5.98 -6.26 7.77
CA LYS A 39 -5.51 -5.38 6.71
C LYS A 39 -5.03 -4.05 7.30
N ASN A 40 -5.85 -3.38 8.10
CA ASN A 40 -5.49 -2.11 8.74
C ASN A 40 -4.21 -2.25 9.58
N LYS A 41 -4.06 -3.32 10.37
CA LYS A 41 -2.81 -3.59 11.10
C LYS A 41 -1.61 -3.79 10.19
N ARG A 42 -1.77 -4.50 9.07
CA ARG A 42 -0.71 -4.68 8.08
C ARG A 42 -0.36 -3.35 7.42
N ASP A 43 -1.35 -2.55 7.05
CA ASP A 43 -1.17 -1.30 6.35
C ASP A 43 -0.55 -0.24 7.26
N GLU A 44 -0.96 -0.15 8.52
CA GLU A 44 -0.28 0.67 9.54
C GLU A 44 1.17 0.23 9.75
N HIS A 45 1.43 -1.08 9.80
CA HIS A 45 2.79 -1.58 9.91
C HIS A 45 3.62 -1.28 8.65
N LEU A 46 3.00 -1.35 7.47
CA LEU A 46 3.64 -1.05 6.20
C LEU A 46 3.97 0.44 6.06
N LYS A 47 3.08 1.34 6.50
CA LYS A 47 3.32 2.81 6.55
C LYS A 47 4.47 3.20 7.47
N LYS A 48 4.79 2.39 8.49
CA LYS A 48 5.97 2.60 9.35
C LYS A 48 7.27 2.17 8.66
N LYS A 49 7.18 1.33 7.64
CA LYS A 49 8.29 1.07 6.72
C LYS A 49 8.26 2.18 5.68
N ASN A 50 9.41 2.66 5.21
CA ASN A 50 9.48 3.70 4.18
C ASN A 50 9.11 3.13 2.77
N VAL A 51 8.03 2.33 2.71
CA VAL A 51 7.54 1.65 1.51
C VAL A 51 6.58 2.61 0.80
N PRO A 52 6.77 2.87 -0.50
CA PRO A 52 5.83 3.68 -1.28
C PRO A 52 4.42 3.09 -1.18
N GLN A 53 3.42 3.88 -0.77
CA GLN A 53 2.03 3.44 -0.85
C GLN A 53 1.67 3.27 -2.34
N GLU A 54 1.21 2.08 -2.73
CA GLU A 54 0.76 1.75 -4.10
C GLU A 54 -0.44 2.59 -4.60
N GLU A 55 -0.92 3.56 -3.82
CA GLU A 55 -1.92 4.54 -4.25
C GLU A 55 -1.36 5.58 -5.24
N SER A 56 -0.05 5.52 -5.54
CA SER A 56 0.64 6.36 -6.52
C SER A 56 1.00 5.61 -7.82
N LEU A 57 0.17 4.66 -8.25
CA LEU A 57 0.42 3.87 -9.47
C LEU A 57 -0.01 4.54 -10.80
N GLU A 58 -0.31 5.84 -10.81
CA GLU A 58 -0.69 6.55 -12.05
C GLU A 58 0.35 7.54 -12.61
N ASP A 59 1.50 7.78 -11.97
CA ASP A 59 2.42 8.81 -12.50
C ASP A 59 3.90 8.52 -12.30
N SER A 60 4.35 7.31 -12.61
CA SER A 60 5.77 7.03 -12.48
C SER A 60 6.22 5.86 -13.34
N ASP A 61 6.51 6.16 -14.60
CA ASP A 61 7.53 5.48 -15.43
C ASP A 61 8.95 5.57 -14.79
N VAL A 62 9.06 5.50 -13.46
CA VAL A 62 10.31 5.74 -12.69
C VAL A 62 11.16 4.48 -12.58
N ASP A 63 10.66 3.32 -13.03
CA ASP A 63 11.50 2.13 -13.24
C ASP A 63 12.45 2.31 -14.44
N GLY A 64 12.16 3.23 -15.36
CA GLY A 64 13.01 3.56 -16.50
C GLY A 64 14.26 4.37 -16.13
N ASP A 65 14.19 5.16 -15.04
CA ASP A 65 15.23 6.14 -14.72
C ASP A 65 16.29 5.63 -13.73
N PHE A 66 16.00 4.58 -12.95
CA PHE A 66 17.03 4.00 -12.09
C PHE A 66 18.12 3.23 -12.87
N LYS A 67 17.82 2.80 -14.10
CA LYS A 67 18.81 2.25 -15.03
C LYS A 67 19.57 3.34 -15.81
N SER A 68 19.03 4.57 -15.88
CA SER A 68 19.67 5.67 -16.60
C SER A 68 20.77 6.32 -15.75
N GLN A 69 20.59 6.34 -14.43
CA GLN A 69 21.60 6.81 -13.49
C GLN A 69 22.53 5.67 -13.09
N ASN A 70 23.54 5.44 -13.91
CA ASN A 70 24.74 4.64 -13.59
C ASN A 70 25.57 5.31 -12.48
N VAL A 71 24.95 5.69 -11.36
CA VAL A 71 25.65 6.19 -10.17
C VAL A 71 26.03 4.96 -9.37
N THR A 72 27.26 4.50 -9.57
CA THR A 72 27.82 3.39 -8.81
C THR A 72 27.88 3.75 -7.33
N LEU A 73 27.85 2.74 -6.46
CA LEU A 73 27.94 2.94 -5.01
C LEU A 73 29.20 3.74 -4.63
N GLU A 74 30.30 3.52 -5.34
CA GLU A 74 31.56 4.24 -5.19
C GLU A 74 31.42 5.73 -5.50
N ALA A 75 30.65 6.09 -6.54
CA ALA A 75 30.41 7.49 -6.90
C ALA A 75 29.56 8.20 -5.85
N ILE A 76 28.57 7.51 -5.26
CA ILE A 76 27.78 8.04 -4.13
C ILE A 76 28.69 8.33 -2.94
N LEU A 77 29.59 7.41 -2.60
CA LEU A 77 30.52 7.59 -1.48
C LEU A 77 31.45 8.77 -1.70
N GLN A 78 32.06 8.88 -2.88
CA GLN A 78 32.94 10.00 -3.23
C GLN A 78 32.20 11.34 -3.16
N ASN A 79 31.01 11.42 -3.75
CA ASN A 79 30.21 12.65 -3.78
C ASN A 79 29.64 13.01 -2.39
N ALA A 80 29.39 12.04 -1.52
CA ALA A 80 28.97 12.30 -0.14
C ALA A 80 30.10 12.93 0.71
N THR A 81 31.36 12.62 0.37
CA THR A 81 32.55 13.20 1.02
C THR A 81 33.03 14.52 0.40
N SER A 82 32.33 15.05 -0.60
CA SER A 82 32.66 16.33 -1.24
C SER A 82 32.42 17.53 -0.31
N ASP A 83 33.28 18.54 -0.41
CA ASP A 83 33.12 19.82 0.33
C ASP A 83 31.99 20.71 -0.22
N ASN A 84 31.46 20.40 -1.40
CA ASN A 84 30.31 21.10 -1.98
C ASN A 84 28.98 20.56 -1.39
N PRO A 85 28.20 21.37 -0.65
CA PRO A 85 26.95 20.95 -0.03
C PRO A 85 25.89 20.45 -1.02
N ALA A 86 25.84 21.01 -2.23
CA ALA A 86 24.87 20.60 -3.25
C ALA A 86 25.16 19.18 -3.78
N ILE A 87 26.44 18.86 -3.97
CA ILE A 87 26.89 17.53 -4.41
C ILE A 87 26.65 16.50 -3.30
N GLN A 88 26.96 16.87 -2.06
CA GLN A 88 26.71 16.02 -0.88
C GLN A 88 25.22 15.70 -0.73
N LEU A 89 24.34 16.70 -0.84
CA LEU A 89 22.90 16.51 -0.72
C LEU A 89 22.38 15.55 -1.80
N SER A 90 22.80 15.74 -3.05
CA SER A 90 22.42 14.86 -4.16
C SER A 90 22.86 13.41 -3.91
N ALA A 91 24.10 13.20 -3.44
CA ALA A 91 24.61 11.88 -3.12
C ALA A 91 23.85 11.20 -1.98
N VAL A 92 23.56 11.93 -0.89
CA VAL A 92 22.80 11.41 0.26
C VAL A 92 21.36 11.07 -0.14
N GLN A 93 20.74 11.87 -1.01
CA GLN A 93 19.41 11.57 -1.56
C GLN A 93 19.42 10.30 -2.40
N ALA A 94 20.44 10.11 -3.25
CA ALA A 94 20.61 8.90 -4.04
C ALA A 94 20.79 7.66 -3.14
N ALA A 95 21.64 7.76 -2.11
CA ALA A 95 21.85 6.69 -1.12
C ALA A 95 20.55 6.33 -0.38
N ARG A 96 19.79 7.34 0.09
CA ARG A 96 18.51 7.13 0.76
C ARG A 96 17.51 6.42 -0.14
N LYS A 97 17.44 6.78 -1.42
CA LYS A 97 16.52 6.18 -2.39
C LYS A 97 16.86 4.71 -2.61
N LEU A 98 18.14 4.37 -2.75
CA LEU A 98 18.64 3.00 -2.88
C LEU A 98 18.31 2.14 -1.63
N LEU A 99 18.52 2.69 -0.43
CA LEU A 99 18.20 1.98 0.83
C LEU A 99 16.70 1.85 1.09
N SER A 100 15.89 2.77 0.57
CA SER A 100 14.42 2.74 0.74
C SER A 100 13.73 1.78 -0.23
N SER A 101 14.35 1.47 -1.37
CA SER A 101 13.84 0.49 -2.33
C SER A 101 14.14 -0.96 -1.95
N ASP A 102 15.11 -1.19 -1.05
CA ASP A 102 15.49 -2.55 -0.69
C ASP A 102 14.47 -3.18 0.27
N ARG A 103 14.16 -4.46 0.04
CA ARG A 103 12.98 -5.14 0.62
C ARG A 103 13.13 -5.48 2.11
N ASN A 104 14.23 -5.06 2.72
CA ASN A 104 14.59 -5.27 4.12
C ASN A 104 15.48 -4.11 4.60
N PRO A 105 14.91 -2.98 5.06
CA PRO A 105 15.68 -1.94 5.73
C PRO A 105 16.22 -2.41 7.10
#